data_AF-A0A0N5BU54-F1
#
_entry.id   AF-A0A0N5BU54-F1
#
_cell.length_a   1.000
_cell.length_b   1.000
_cell.length_c   1.000
_cell.angle_alpha   90.00
_cell.angle_beta   90.00
_cell.angle_gamma   90.00
#
_symmetry.space_group_name_H-M   'P 1'
#
loop_
_entity.id
_entity.type
_entity.pdbx_description
1 polymer ?
#
loop_
_entity_poly.entity_id
_entity_poly.type
_entity_poly.pdbx_seq_one_letter_code
_entity_poly.pdbx_strand_id
1 'polypeptide(L)'
;MFARPFFGSNSRDKHTYKFKSYSYYKKQIKEFNEFSFNDYKRLNILYCKNQCKESEKCENFGFHGDNCDSCKCFFPFRGRDCRSYELRSNECGKEFKTKAYSKPREKTFIDLHGECYYIIKANNPEKKVKLTIKKFKTIKTYTYHLLIKYRKDKGAVGLEIQSNVTEFKLPPVSSSIIISYASYDSDNELVLKYQEVKRYR
;
A
#
# COMPACT_ATOMS: atom_id res chain seq x y z
N MET A 1 -7.90 -14.38 -5.51
CA MET A 1 -9.32 -14.18 -5.89
C MET A 1 -10.22 -14.56 -4.72
N PHE A 2 -10.91 -13.59 -4.11
CA PHE A 2 -12.03 -13.93 -3.21
C PHE A 2 -13.27 -14.18 -4.06
N ALA A 3 -14.13 -15.10 -3.64
CA ALA A 3 -15.45 -15.19 -4.25
C ALA A 3 -16.21 -13.85 -4.07
N ARG A 4 -17.31 -13.66 -4.80
CA ARG A 4 -18.22 -12.54 -4.52
C ARG A 4 -18.99 -12.81 -3.22
N PRO A 5 -19.34 -11.79 -2.40
CA PRO A 5 -20.01 -11.99 -1.11
C PRO A 5 -21.36 -12.70 -1.17
N PHE A 6 -21.92 -12.82 -2.38
CA PHE A 6 -23.18 -13.49 -2.70
C PHE A 6 -22.99 -14.89 -3.29
N PHE A 7 -21.75 -15.39 -3.39
CA PHE A 7 -21.46 -16.70 -3.97
C PHE A 7 -22.19 -17.79 -3.18
N GLY A 8 -23.02 -18.58 -3.86
CA GLY A 8 -23.88 -19.60 -3.26
C GLY A 8 -25.15 -19.06 -2.57
N SER A 9 -25.52 -17.78 -2.77
CA SER A 9 -26.76 -17.23 -2.21
C SER A 9 -27.99 -17.59 -3.04
N ASN A 10 -29.05 -18.08 -2.38
CA ASN A 10 -30.38 -18.30 -2.98
C ASN A 10 -31.25 -17.02 -3.01
N SER A 11 -30.71 -15.88 -2.59
CA SER A 11 -31.40 -14.58 -2.59
C SER A 11 -30.46 -13.48 -3.05
N ARG A 12 -30.96 -12.51 -3.83
CA ARG A 12 -30.12 -11.49 -4.48
C ARG A 12 -29.38 -10.59 -3.48
N ASP A 13 -29.90 -10.42 -2.26
CA ASP A 13 -29.39 -9.43 -1.31
C ASP A 13 -28.74 -10.00 -0.04
N LYS A 14 -28.66 -11.33 0.11
CA LYS A 14 -28.05 -11.94 1.30
C LYS A 14 -26.58 -12.30 1.06
N HIS A 15 -25.69 -11.64 1.80
CA HIS A 15 -24.28 -12.03 1.83
C HIS A 15 -24.14 -13.40 2.51
N THR A 16 -23.44 -14.34 1.87
CA THR A 16 -23.14 -15.68 2.41
C THR A 16 -21.96 -15.67 3.37
N TYR A 17 -21.09 -14.66 3.29
CA TYR A 17 -20.03 -14.43 4.25
C TYR A 17 -19.73 -12.94 4.43
N LYS A 18 -19.18 -12.60 5.59
CA LYS A 18 -18.77 -11.23 5.93
C LYS A 18 -17.26 -11.19 6.15
N PHE A 19 -16.61 -10.16 5.61
CA PHE A 19 -15.20 -9.95 5.87
C PHE A 19 -14.99 -9.55 7.33
N LYS A 20 -14.11 -10.29 8.03
CA LYS A 20 -13.52 -9.88 9.31
C LYS A 20 -12.37 -8.88 9.11
N SER A 21 -12.44 -8.06 8.06
CA SER A 21 -11.44 -7.03 7.77
C SER A 21 -11.87 -5.70 8.37
N TYR A 22 -10.93 -4.76 8.40
CA TYR A 22 -11.25 -3.40 8.81
C TYR A 22 -12.24 -2.76 7.85
N SER A 23 -13.22 -2.03 8.41
CA SER A 23 -14.35 -1.44 7.68
C SER A 23 -13.95 -0.61 6.45
N TYR A 24 -12.77 0.02 6.48
CA TYR A 24 -12.27 0.86 5.39
C TYR A 24 -11.97 0.10 4.10
N TYR A 25 -11.61 -1.18 4.15
CA TYR A 25 -11.42 -1.98 2.93
C TYR A 25 -12.74 -2.34 2.24
N LYS A 26 -13.88 -2.27 2.93
CA LYS A 26 -15.18 -2.69 2.36
C LYS A 26 -15.54 -1.94 1.09
N LYS A 27 -15.12 -0.67 0.97
CA LYS A 27 -15.40 0.16 -0.21
C LYS A 27 -14.62 -0.27 -1.46
N GLN A 28 -13.46 -0.90 -1.27
CA GLN A 28 -12.59 -1.40 -2.36
C GLN A 28 -12.89 -2.84 -2.78
N ILE A 29 -13.67 -3.57 -1.97
CA ILE A 29 -14.08 -4.94 -2.27
C ILE A 29 -15.26 -4.89 -3.27
N LYS A 30 -14.97 -4.43 -4.48
CA LYS A 30 -15.91 -4.35 -5.60
C LYS A 30 -15.45 -5.20 -6.78
N GLU A 31 -14.13 -5.27 -6.97
CA GLU A 31 -13.52 -6.04 -8.05
C GLU A 31 -12.92 -7.34 -7.53
N PHE A 32 -13.49 -8.45 -7.98
CA PHE A 32 -13.04 -9.81 -7.66
C PHE A 32 -12.34 -10.48 -8.83
N ASN A 33 -12.22 -9.78 -9.96
CA ASN A 33 -11.81 -10.38 -11.24
C ASN A 33 -10.30 -10.36 -11.46
N GLU A 34 -9.53 -9.66 -10.63
CA GLU A 34 -8.08 -9.53 -10.78
C GLU A 34 -7.30 -10.22 -9.67
N PHE A 35 -6.14 -10.75 -10.02
CA PHE A 35 -5.20 -11.30 -9.05
C PHE A 35 -4.35 -10.17 -8.45
N SER A 36 -4.29 -10.12 -7.13
CA SER A 36 -3.34 -9.25 -6.45
C SER A 36 -1.90 -9.77 -6.60
N PHE A 37 -0.92 -8.92 -6.34
CA PHE A 37 0.49 -9.30 -6.30
C PHE A 37 0.75 -10.55 -5.42
N ASN A 38 0.07 -10.64 -4.28
CA ASN A 38 0.18 -11.81 -3.40
C ASN A 38 -0.53 -13.05 -3.93
N ASP A 39 -1.61 -12.91 -4.70
CA ASP A 39 -2.24 -14.05 -5.37
C ASP A 39 -1.27 -14.64 -6.40
N TYR A 40 -0.65 -13.81 -7.25
CA TYR A 40 0.38 -14.25 -8.19
C TYR A 40 1.58 -14.89 -7.49
N LYS A 41 2.07 -14.26 -6.40
CA LYS A 41 3.14 -14.83 -5.58
C LYS A 41 2.77 -16.22 -5.05
N ARG A 42 1.54 -16.40 -4.58
CA ARG A 42 1.07 -17.70 -4.07
C ARG A 42 1.00 -18.74 -5.19
N LEU A 43 0.46 -18.39 -6.35
CA LEU A 43 0.43 -19.29 -7.51
C LEU A 43 1.84 -19.69 -7.94
N ASN A 44 2.77 -18.73 -8.03
CA ASN A 44 4.15 -19.01 -8.36
C ASN A 44 4.81 -19.93 -7.33
N ILE A 45 4.60 -19.72 -6.03
CA ILE A 45 5.10 -20.66 -5.00
C ILE A 45 4.50 -22.06 -5.14
N LEU A 46 3.27 -22.21 -5.64
CA LEU A 46 2.64 -23.53 -5.82
C LEU A 46 3.19 -24.26 -7.05
N TYR A 47 3.37 -23.56 -8.17
CA TYR A 47 3.70 -24.18 -9.46
C TYR A 47 5.17 -24.07 -9.87
N CYS A 48 5.92 -23.10 -9.34
CA CYS A 48 7.27 -22.74 -9.76
C CYS A 48 8.33 -22.85 -8.65
N LYS A 49 7.96 -23.36 -7.45
CA LYS A 49 8.83 -23.37 -6.24
C LYS A 49 10.26 -23.86 -6.48
N ASN A 50 10.41 -24.84 -7.36
CA ASN A 50 11.68 -25.53 -7.58
C ASN A 50 12.47 -25.01 -8.79
N GLN A 51 11.95 -24.03 -9.54
CA GLN A 51 12.57 -23.54 -10.76
C GLN A 51 13.76 -22.60 -10.48
N CYS A 52 13.64 -21.72 -9.49
CA CYS A 52 14.65 -20.68 -9.20
C CYS A 52 15.38 -20.92 -7.86
N LYS A 53 15.78 -22.17 -7.58
CA LYS A 53 16.42 -22.52 -6.29
C LYS A 53 17.80 -21.89 -6.10
N GLU A 54 18.54 -21.71 -7.19
CA GLU A 54 19.92 -21.18 -7.18
C GLU A 54 19.97 -19.66 -7.39
N SER A 55 18.82 -19.02 -7.55
CA SER A 55 18.70 -17.60 -7.85
C SER A 55 18.84 -16.73 -6.59
N GLU A 56 19.24 -15.48 -6.81
CA GLU A 56 19.36 -14.50 -5.73
C GLU A 56 18.01 -14.22 -5.07
N LYS A 57 18.00 -14.03 -3.75
CA LYS A 57 16.76 -13.78 -3.01
C LYS A 57 16.13 -12.44 -3.36
N CYS A 58 14.85 -12.47 -3.74
CA CYS A 58 14.03 -11.28 -3.91
C CYS A 58 13.74 -10.58 -2.56
N GLU A 59 14.03 -9.28 -2.47
CA GLU A 59 13.73 -8.44 -1.31
C GLU A 59 12.33 -7.83 -1.37
N ASN A 60 11.94 -7.14 -0.29
CA ASN A 60 10.72 -6.33 -0.21
C ASN A 60 9.46 -7.09 -0.67
N PHE A 61 9.33 -8.37 -0.29
CA PHE A 61 8.24 -9.27 -0.66
C PHE A 61 8.15 -9.64 -2.14
N GLY A 62 9.17 -9.34 -2.95
CA GLY A 62 9.32 -9.84 -4.30
C GLY A 62 9.34 -11.37 -4.38
N PHE A 63 9.26 -11.89 -5.60
CA PHE A 63 9.40 -13.32 -5.92
C PHE A 63 9.84 -13.49 -7.37
N HIS A 64 10.53 -14.57 -7.70
CA HIS A 64 10.85 -14.88 -9.10
C HIS A 64 9.60 -15.28 -9.86
N GLY A 65 9.54 -14.93 -11.15
CA GLY A 65 8.47 -15.38 -12.02
C GLY A 65 8.74 -16.79 -12.53
N ASP A 66 8.42 -16.96 -13.80
CA ASP A 66 8.91 -18.00 -14.70
C ASP A 66 10.40 -17.80 -15.07
N ASN A 67 10.86 -16.56 -15.15
CA ASN A 67 12.27 -16.21 -15.28
C ASN A 67 12.93 -16.03 -13.89
N CYS A 68 14.08 -16.67 -13.71
CA CYS A 68 14.91 -16.66 -12.52
C CYS A 68 15.94 -15.51 -12.46
N ASP A 69 16.14 -14.78 -13.56
CA ASP A 69 17.12 -13.68 -13.65
C ASP A 69 16.65 -12.39 -12.97
N SER A 70 15.35 -12.27 -12.71
CA SER A 70 14.77 -11.08 -12.09
C SER A 70 13.54 -11.40 -11.24
N CYS A 71 13.35 -10.57 -10.22
CA CYS A 71 12.20 -10.62 -9.34
C CYS A 71 11.04 -9.81 -9.90
N LYS A 72 9.83 -10.33 -9.74
CA LYS A 72 8.60 -9.53 -9.82
C LYS A 72 8.50 -8.68 -8.56
N CYS A 73 8.47 -7.36 -8.75
CA CYS A 73 8.35 -6.37 -7.70
C CYS A 73 6.97 -5.69 -7.75
N PHE A 74 6.58 -5.02 -6.67
CA PHE A 74 5.44 -4.11 -6.68
C PHE A 74 5.91 -2.69 -6.39
N PHE A 75 5.19 -1.71 -6.92
CA PHE A 75 5.50 -0.30 -6.71
C PHE A 75 5.58 0.05 -5.20
N PRO A 76 6.61 0.80 -4.74
CA PRO A 76 7.62 1.50 -5.53
C PRO A 76 8.95 0.73 -5.68
N PHE A 77 8.98 -0.57 -5.46
CA PHE A 77 10.21 -1.38 -5.55
C PHE A 77 10.45 -1.84 -6.98
N ARG A 78 11.73 -1.86 -7.38
CA ARG A 78 12.16 -2.30 -8.71
C ARG A 78 13.56 -2.92 -8.70
N GLY A 79 14.02 -3.29 -9.89
CA GLY A 79 15.34 -3.87 -10.11
C GLY A 79 15.31 -5.39 -10.02
N ARG A 80 16.44 -6.03 -10.34
CA ARG A 80 16.54 -7.49 -10.42
C ARG A 80 16.16 -8.19 -9.11
N ASP A 81 16.39 -7.55 -7.96
CA ASP A 81 16.18 -8.10 -6.62
C ASP A 81 15.13 -7.33 -5.78
N CYS A 82 14.42 -6.38 -6.38
CA CYS A 82 13.48 -5.47 -5.69
C CYS A 82 14.09 -4.60 -4.58
N ARG A 83 15.42 -4.36 -4.54
CA ARG A 83 16.05 -3.45 -3.55
C ARG A 83 15.99 -1.98 -3.95
N SER A 84 15.96 -1.72 -5.26
CA SER A 84 15.90 -0.38 -5.81
C SER A 84 14.49 0.17 -5.78
N TYR A 85 14.36 1.48 -6.01
CA TYR A 85 13.06 2.15 -6.05
C TYR A 85 12.80 2.78 -7.41
N GLU A 86 11.53 2.83 -7.77
CA GLU A 86 11.05 3.48 -8.99
C GLU A 86 11.50 4.93 -9.07
N LEU A 87 11.74 5.38 -10.31
CA LEU A 87 12.00 6.78 -10.57
C LEU A 87 10.76 7.60 -10.20
N ARG A 88 10.98 8.79 -9.65
CA ARG A 88 9.93 9.68 -9.18
C ARG A 88 9.89 10.91 -10.07
N SER A 89 8.72 11.52 -10.20
CA SER A 89 8.63 12.87 -10.77
C SER A 89 9.54 13.82 -9.97
N ASN A 90 10.21 14.74 -10.68
CA ASN A 90 11.05 15.76 -10.07
C ASN A 90 10.25 16.65 -9.10
N GLU A 91 8.95 16.76 -9.32
CA GLU A 91 7.99 17.51 -8.49
C GLU A 91 7.73 16.85 -7.12
N CYS A 92 8.01 15.56 -6.98
CA CYS A 92 7.82 14.85 -5.71
C CYS A 92 8.79 15.29 -4.59
N GLY A 93 9.75 16.15 -4.90
CA GLY A 93 10.86 16.55 -4.03
C GLY A 93 11.88 15.43 -3.79
N LYS A 94 13.05 15.77 -3.25
CA LYS A 94 14.17 14.81 -3.08
C LYS A 94 13.92 13.76 -1.99
N GLU A 95 13.19 14.12 -0.93
CA GLU A 95 12.96 13.23 0.21
C GLU A 95 11.74 12.33 0.01
N PHE A 96 11.98 11.02 -0.08
CA PHE A 96 10.92 10.01 -0.14
C PHE A 96 10.94 9.02 1.02
N LYS A 97 11.97 9.07 1.87
CA LYS A 97 12.10 8.22 3.06
C LYS A 97 12.21 9.10 4.28
N THR A 98 11.47 8.75 5.32
CA THR A 98 11.59 9.43 6.62
C THR A 98 11.48 8.46 7.77
N LYS A 99 11.90 8.94 8.94
CA LYS A 99 11.71 8.27 10.21
C LYS A 99 10.59 8.93 11.01
N ALA A 100 9.71 8.11 11.56
CA ALA A 100 8.72 8.50 12.55
C ALA A 100 9.35 8.45 13.94
N TYR A 101 9.11 9.47 14.75
CA TYR A 101 9.60 9.59 16.12
C TYR A 101 8.42 9.68 17.10
N SER A 102 8.72 9.63 18.40
CA SER A 102 7.67 9.66 19.43
C SER A 102 6.87 10.97 19.39
N LYS A 103 7.52 12.08 19.02
CA LYS A 103 6.84 13.36 18.74
C LYS A 103 6.18 13.29 17.35
N PRO A 104 4.88 13.60 17.22
CA PRO A 104 4.22 13.62 15.93
C PRO A 104 4.83 14.63 14.97
N ARG A 105 4.89 14.23 13.71
CA ARG A 105 5.33 15.04 12.58
C ARG A 105 4.22 15.11 11.55
N GLU A 106 4.21 16.19 10.79
CA GLU A 106 3.28 16.37 9.68
C GLU A 106 4.05 16.46 8.36
N LYS A 107 3.43 15.98 7.29
CA LYS A 107 3.91 16.13 5.92
C LYS A 107 2.73 16.50 5.05
N THR A 108 2.87 17.61 4.36
CA THR A 108 1.87 18.12 3.43
C THR A 108 2.37 17.91 2.01
N PHE A 109 1.47 17.47 1.14
CA PHE A 109 1.63 17.40 -0.30
C PHE A 109 0.56 18.31 -0.92
N ILE A 110 1.00 19.36 -1.61
CA ILE A 110 0.19 20.33 -2.36
C ILE A 110 0.92 20.52 -3.69
N ASP A 111 0.19 20.82 -4.76
CA ASP A 111 0.77 21.19 -6.05
C ASP A 111 1.74 20.14 -6.60
N LEU A 112 1.32 18.88 -6.55
CA LEU A 112 2.09 17.73 -6.98
C LEU A 112 1.53 17.24 -8.31
N HIS A 113 2.31 17.29 -9.38
CA HIS A 113 1.98 16.67 -10.67
C HIS A 113 2.87 15.46 -10.96
N GLY A 114 2.22 14.30 -10.99
CA GLY A 114 2.85 13.01 -11.26
C GLY A 114 2.71 12.01 -10.11
N GLU A 115 3.31 10.83 -10.31
CA GLU A 115 3.26 9.75 -9.35
C GLU A 115 4.43 9.80 -8.37
N CYS A 116 4.10 9.88 -7.09
CA CYS A 116 5.06 9.95 -6.02
C CYS A 116 4.84 8.83 -5.01
N TYR A 117 5.91 8.44 -4.32
CA TYR A 117 5.80 7.59 -3.15
C TYR A 117 6.58 8.17 -1.98
N TYR A 118 6.11 7.82 -0.78
CA TYR A 118 6.69 8.22 0.48
C TYR A 118 6.71 7.04 1.45
N ILE A 119 7.87 6.79 2.06
CA ILE A 119 8.12 5.66 2.94
C ILE A 119 8.43 6.18 4.34
N ILE A 120 7.56 5.85 5.27
CA ILE A 120 7.71 6.22 6.68
C ILE A 120 8.12 4.97 7.44
N LYS A 121 9.27 4.99 8.10
CA LYS A 121 9.72 3.90 8.98
C LYS A 121 9.73 4.37 10.43
N ALA A 122 9.35 3.52 11.38
CA ALA A 122 9.57 3.81 12.79
C ALA A 122 11.08 3.97 13.03
N ASN A 123 11.47 4.92 13.89
CA ASN A 123 12.87 5.09 14.26
C ASN A 123 13.36 3.87 15.06
N ASN A 124 12.52 3.35 15.97
CA ASN A 124 12.74 2.06 16.60
C ASN A 124 11.96 0.95 15.83
N PRO A 125 12.64 -0.09 15.28
CA PRO A 125 12.00 -1.19 14.54
C PRO A 125 10.93 -1.98 15.31
N GLU A 126 10.98 -2.00 16.63
CA GLU A 126 10.00 -2.70 17.49
C GLU A 126 8.68 -1.92 17.61
N LYS A 127 8.73 -0.60 17.40
CA LYS A 127 7.57 0.28 17.43
C LYS A 127 6.79 0.23 16.11
N LYS A 128 5.57 0.74 16.17
CA LYS A 128 4.65 0.81 15.03
C LYS A 128 4.49 2.26 14.58
N VAL A 129 4.27 2.47 13.29
CA VAL A 129 3.94 3.78 12.76
C VAL A 129 2.43 3.99 12.91
N LYS A 130 2.06 5.02 13.67
CA LYS A 130 0.69 5.54 13.71
C LYS A 130 0.56 6.60 12.62
N LEU A 131 -0.33 6.37 11.65
CA LEU A 131 -0.64 7.31 10.58
C LEU A 131 -2.05 7.86 10.76
N THR A 132 -2.20 9.16 10.59
CA THR A 132 -3.48 9.86 10.50
C THR A 132 -3.44 10.75 9.27
N ILE A 133 -4.45 10.64 8.43
CA ILE A 133 -4.66 11.56 7.31
C ILE A 133 -5.50 12.70 7.88
N LYS A 134 -4.86 13.82 8.17
CA LYS A 134 -5.55 14.99 8.72
C LYS A 134 -6.53 15.56 7.72
N LYS A 135 -6.08 15.64 6.46
CA LYS A 135 -6.86 16.15 5.35
C LYS A 135 -6.44 15.45 4.07
N PHE A 136 -7.43 15.02 3.32
CA PHE A 136 -7.28 14.64 1.93
C PHE A 136 -8.42 15.28 1.16
N LYS A 137 -8.08 16.22 0.28
CA LYS A 137 -9.02 17.00 -0.50
C LYS A 137 -8.66 16.85 -1.98
N THR A 138 -9.63 16.43 -2.76
CA THR A 138 -9.53 16.28 -4.20
C THR A 138 -10.70 16.99 -4.86
N ILE A 139 -10.45 17.73 -5.95
CA ILE A 139 -11.51 18.49 -6.63
C ILE A 139 -12.17 17.67 -7.73
N LYS A 140 -11.37 16.94 -8.51
CA LYS A 140 -11.85 16.16 -9.66
C LYS A 140 -11.65 14.67 -9.41
N THR A 141 -12.64 13.89 -9.81
CA THR A 141 -12.51 12.43 -9.84
C THR A 141 -11.44 12.05 -10.87
N TYR A 142 -10.68 10.98 -10.62
CA TYR A 142 -9.66 10.43 -11.52
C TYR A 142 -8.40 11.29 -11.74
N THR A 143 -8.27 12.47 -11.12
CA THR A 143 -7.04 13.27 -11.19
C THR A 143 -6.06 12.96 -10.04
N TYR A 144 -6.31 11.88 -9.32
CA TYR A 144 -5.50 11.46 -8.18
C TYR A 144 -5.55 9.95 -7.97
N HIS A 145 -4.55 9.45 -7.28
CA HIS A 145 -4.54 8.09 -6.76
C HIS A 145 -3.82 8.09 -5.40
N LEU A 146 -4.49 7.64 -4.34
CA LEU A 146 -3.91 7.54 -3.00
C LEU A 146 -4.01 6.11 -2.50
N LEU A 147 -2.88 5.42 -2.46
CA LEU A 147 -2.75 4.05 -1.98
C LEU A 147 -1.80 3.96 -0.78
N ILE A 148 -2.27 3.36 0.32
CA ILE A 148 -1.54 3.27 1.57
C ILE A 148 -1.33 1.80 1.95
N LYS A 149 -0.07 1.34 1.90
CA LYS A 149 0.35 0.02 2.39
C LYS A 149 0.88 0.16 3.82
N TYR A 150 -0.02 0.06 4.80
CA TYR A 150 0.30 0.18 6.24
C TYR A 150 0.35 -1.19 6.97
N ARG A 151 -0.09 -2.28 6.34
CA ARG A 151 -0.07 -3.65 6.90
C ARG A 151 1.35 -4.21 6.95
N LYS A 152 1.59 -5.26 7.76
CA LYS A 152 2.91 -5.88 7.91
C LYS A 152 3.45 -6.41 6.58
N ASP A 153 2.62 -7.17 5.88
CA ASP A 153 2.89 -7.62 4.51
C ASP A 153 2.63 -6.47 3.53
N LYS A 154 3.69 -6.01 2.85
CA LYS A 154 3.61 -4.92 1.87
C LYS A 154 3.28 -5.43 0.47
N GLY A 155 3.41 -6.72 0.19
CA GLY A 155 2.94 -7.33 -1.06
C GLY A 155 1.41 -7.38 -1.15
N ALA A 156 0.73 -7.39 0.00
CA ALA A 156 -0.72 -7.32 0.07
C ALA A 156 -1.27 -6.00 -0.54
N VAL A 157 -2.52 -6.05 -1.00
CA VAL A 157 -3.26 -4.88 -1.52
C VAL A 157 -3.29 -3.75 -0.48
N GLY A 158 -2.98 -2.54 -0.94
CA GLY A 158 -3.01 -1.32 -0.11
C GLY A 158 -4.43 -0.83 0.14
N LEU A 159 -4.60 0.03 1.14
CA LEU A 159 -5.84 0.78 1.31
C LEU A 159 -5.85 1.96 0.35
N GLU A 160 -6.82 1.99 -0.54
CA GLU A 160 -7.05 3.10 -1.46
C GLU A 160 -8.12 4.02 -0.89
N ILE A 161 -7.89 5.33 -1.04
CA ILE A 161 -8.81 6.36 -0.57
C ILE A 161 -9.30 7.13 -1.78
N GLN A 162 -10.57 6.94 -2.10
CA GLN A 162 -11.24 7.44 -3.32
C GLN A 162 -12.21 8.60 -3.02
N SER A 163 -12.10 9.23 -1.86
CA SER A 163 -12.96 10.34 -1.48
C SER A 163 -12.28 11.26 -0.48
N ASN A 164 -12.75 12.50 -0.40
CA ASN A 164 -12.29 13.45 0.60
C ASN A 164 -12.46 12.86 2.02
N VAL A 165 -11.42 12.98 2.83
CA VAL A 165 -11.43 12.53 4.22
C VAL A 165 -10.73 13.53 5.13
N THR A 166 -11.21 13.63 6.36
CA THR A 166 -10.61 14.43 7.43
C THR A 166 -10.43 13.57 8.67
N GLU A 167 -9.32 13.76 9.38
CA GLU A 167 -8.97 13.05 10.62
C GLU A 167 -9.11 11.50 10.54
N PHE A 168 -8.75 10.92 9.39
CA PHE A 168 -8.84 9.49 9.16
C PHE A 168 -7.65 8.75 9.79
N LYS A 169 -7.91 7.95 10.83
CA LYS A 169 -6.90 7.26 11.63
C LYS A 169 -6.73 5.81 11.19
N LEU A 170 -5.50 5.42 10.89
CA LEU A 170 -5.15 4.03 10.59
C LEU A 170 -4.63 3.31 11.84
N PRO A 171 -4.95 2.01 12.01
CA PRO A 171 -4.42 1.25 13.13
C PRO A 171 -2.91 1.02 12.96
N PRO A 172 -2.10 1.27 14.01
CA PRO A 172 -0.65 1.15 13.95
C PRO A 172 -0.21 -0.32 14.02
N VAL A 173 -0.22 -1.02 12.88
CA VAL A 173 0.03 -2.48 12.81
C VAL A 173 1.43 -2.86 12.32
N SER A 174 2.18 -1.93 11.70
CA SER A 174 3.52 -2.21 11.19
C SER A 174 4.52 -1.10 11.48
N SER A 175 5.82 -1.42 11.43
CA SER A 175 6.92 -0.49 11.66
C SER A 175 7.30 0.32 10.42
N SER A 176 6.62 0.12 9.29
CA SER A 176 6.84 0.88 8.06
C SER A 176 5.54 1.07 7.28
N ILE A 177 5.38 2.21 6.65
CA ILE A 177 4.23 2.51 5.80
C ILE A 177 4.76 3.01 4.47
N ILE A 178 4.13 2.56 3.38
CA ILE A 178 4.38 3.07 2.03
C ILE A 178 3.10 3.79 1.60
N ILE A 179 3.23 5.04 1.22
CA ILE A 179 2.16 5.87 0.65
C ILE A 179 2.54 6.10 -0.81
N SER A 180 1.67 5.69 -1.72
CA SER A 180 1.72 6.08 -3.12
C SER A 180 0.68 7.16 -3.32
N TYR A 181 1.10 8.32 -3.82
CA TYR A 181 0.25 9.46 -4.08
C TYR A 181 0.57 10.00 -5.46
N ALA A 182 -0.39 9.88 -6.36
CA ALA A 182 -0.38 10.59 -7.63
C ALA A 182 -1.42 11.69 -7.58
N SER A 183 -1.06 12.85 -8.13
CA SER A 183 -1.97 13.96 -8.35
C SER A 183 -1.64 14.61 -9.69
N TYR A 184 -2.65 15.16 -10.35
CA TYR A 184 -2.53 15.86 -11.64
C TYR A 184 -3.25 17.22 -11.62
N ASP A 185 -3.75 17.61 -10.46
CA ASP A 185 -4.45 18.89 -10.24
C ASP A 185 -3.81 19.58 -9.03
N SER A 186 -3.45 20.85 -9.19
CA SER A 186 -2.67 21.61 -8.20
C SER A 186 -3.45 21.86 -6.91
N ASP A 187 -4.77 21.85 -6.99
CA ASP A 187 -5.67 22.05 -5.84
C ASP A 187 -5.85 20.81 -4.96
N ASN A 188 -5.31 19.66 -5.39
CA ASN A 188 -5.34 18.44 -4.58
C ASN A 188 -4.35 18.56 -3.41
N GLU A 189 -4.83 18.24 -2.21
CA GLU A 189 -4.06 18.38 -0.98
C GLU A 189 -4.12 17.10 -0.16
N LEU A 190 -2.95 16.64 0.30
CA LEU A 190 -2.81 15.55 1.25
C LEU A 190 -1.96 15.98 2.44
N VAL A 191 -2.54 15.96 3.63
CA VAL A 191 -1.87 16.25 4.90
C VAL A 191 -1.81 14.99 5.75
N LEU A 192 -0.60 14.49 5.97
CA LEU A 192 -0.31 13.33 6.79
C LEU A 192 0.22 13.77 8.15
N LYS A 193 -0.20 13.08 9.20
CA LYS A 193 0.39 13.12 10.54
C LYS A 193 0.87 11.74 10.93
N TYR A 194 2.12 11.62 11.32
CA TYR A 194 2.73 10.34 11.66
C TYR A 194 3.62 10.42 12.89
N GLN A 195 3.67 9.33 13.65
CA GLN A 195 4.54 9.14 14.81
C GLN A 195 4.81 7.66 15.03
N GLU A 196 5.89 7.33 15.73
CA GLU A 196 6.07 5.97 16.24
C GLU A 196 5.34 5.80 17.58
N VAL A 197 4.71 4.65 17.78
CA VAL A 197 4.02 4.28 19.02
C VAL A 197 4.43 2.90 19.46
N LYS A 198 4.38 2.65 20.77
CA LYS A 198 4.57 1.30 21.32
C LYS A 198 3.48 0.38 20.75
N ARG A 199 3.81 -0.92 20.64
CA ARG A 199 2.82 -1.96 20.32
C ARG A 199 1.76 -1.95 21.42
N TYR A 200 0.50 -1.71 21.06
CA TYR A 200 -0.61 -1.99 21.98
C TYR A 200 -0.61 -3.50 22.24
N ARG A 201 -0.49 -3.89 23.52
CA ARG A 201 -0.68 -5.26 23.97
C ARG A 201 -2.17 -5.60 23.87
#